data_AF-V2UPE9-F1
#
_entry.id   AF-V2UPE9-F1
#
_cell.length_a   1.000
_cell.length_b   1.000
_cell.length_c   1.000
_cell.angle_alpha   90.00
_cell.angle_beta   90.00
_cell.angle_gamma   90.00
#
_symmetry.space_group_name_H-M   'P 1'
#
loop_
_entity.id
_entity.type
_entity.pdbx_description
1 polymer ?
#
loop_
_entity_poly.entity_id
_entity_poly.type
_entity_poly.pdbx_seq_one_letter_code
_entity_poly.pdbx_strand_id
1 'polypeptide(L)'
;MGAAISMPTFAQQASKKSVKELLKVTKSEQLIDQSNQYVHQIMASSIEQATQGQELNAKQKKAIENFNQDIANIVKQDFTWAKLEPEMIQLYVEEFTQEEINGMLEFYKTPVGQSTINKLPTVMEKSMKIGQQQMGQLTPKIMQAAEKLAKELQTK
;
A
#
# COMPACT_ATOMS: atom_id res chain seq x y z
N MET A 1 -3.46 36.12 -44.95
CA MET A 1 -3.58 35.67 -43.54
C MET A 1 -3.49 34.16 -43.55
N GLY A 2 -2.35 33.61 -43.13
CA GLY A 2 -2.12 32.15 -43.11
C GLY A 2 -2.65 31.58 -41.81
N ALA A 3 -3.70 30.76 -41.89
CA ALA A 3 -4.19 30.01 -40.76
C ALA A 3 -3.21 28.85 -40.48
N ALA A 4 -2.45 28.95 -39.40
CA ALA A 4 -1.69 27.83 -38.87
C ALA A 4 -2.67 26.86 -38.19
N ILE A 5 -2.83 25.68 -38.77
CA ILE A 5 -3.56 24.57 -38.14
C ILE A 5 -2.60 23.93 -37.14
N SER A 6 -2.69 24.33 -35.87
CA SER A 6 -2.05 23.60 -34.77
C SER A 6 -2.78 22.28 -34.58
N MET A 7 -2.20 21.18 -35.06
CA MET A 7 -2.67 19.84 -34.69
C MET A 7 -2.36 19.62 -33.20
N PRO A 8 -3.30 19.11 -32.39
CA PRO A 8 -2.99 18.70 -31.03
C PRO A 8 -1.94 17.60 -31.11
N THR A 9 -0.76 17.86 -30.56
CA THR A 9 0.28 16.85 -30.39
C THR A 9 -0.27 15.84 -29.40
N PHE A 10 -0.86 14.74 -29.88
CA PHE A 10 -1.23 13.64 -29.02
C PHE A 10 0.07 13.13 -28.41
N ALA A 11 0.25 13.31 -27.11
CA ALA A 11 1.44 12.87 -26.42
C ALA A 11 1.60 11.36 -26.64
N GLN A 12 2.80 10.96 -27.06
CA GLN A 12 3.09 9.56 -27.39
C GLN A 12 2.81 8.69 -26.16
N GLN A 13 2.00 7.65 -26.32
CA GLN A 13 1.71 6.69 -25.25
C GLN A 13 3.00 6.03 -24.78
N ALA A 14 3.12 5.78 -23.46
CA ALA A 14 4.29 5.13 -22.90
C ALA A 14 4.50 3.71 -23.48
N SER A 15 5.76 3.35 -23.68
CA SER A 15 6.13 2.00 -24.12
C SER A 15 6.20 1.04 -22.94
N LYS A 16 5.72 -0.20 -23.14
CA LYS A 16 5.82 -1.29 -22.15
C LYS A 16 7.25 -1.47 -21.62
N LYS A 17 8.26 -1.29 -22.47
CA LYS A 17 9.67 -1.39 -22.10
C LYS A 17 10.08 -0.31 -21.09
N SER A 18 9.71 0.95 -21.34
CA SER A 18 10.03 2.05 -20.43
C SER A 18 9.32 1.92 -19.08
N VAL A 19 8.06 1.49 -19.10
CA VAL A 19 7.29 1.21 -17.88
C VAL A 19 7.90 0.05 -17.09
N LYS A 20 8.28 -1.05 -17.74
CA LYS A 20 8.96 -2.17 -17.08
C LYS A 20 10.26 -1.73 -16.39
N GLU A 21 11.05 -0.89 -17.06
CA GLU A 21 12.24 -0.30 -16.45
C GLU A 21 11.86 0.60 -15.26
N LEU A 22 10.79 1.38 -15.36
CA LEU A 22 10.32 2.24 -14.25
C LEU A 22 9.99 1.38 -13.03
N LEU A 23 9.15 0.36 -13.20
CA LEU A 23 8.74 -0.56 -12.13
C LEU A 23 9.94 -1.26 -11.47
N LYS A 24 10.98 -1.57 -12.26
CA LYS A 24 12.23 -2.12 -11.76
C LYS A 24 13.01 -1.11 -10.91
N VAL A 25 13.22 0.12 -11.40
CA VAL A 25 14.01 1.13 -10.65
C VAL A 25 13.29 1.65 -9.41
N THR A 26 11.95 1.58 -9.40
CA THR A 26 11.12 1.89 -8.22
C THR A 26 10.95 0.70 -7.27
N LYS A 27 11.54 -0.46 -7.59
CA LYS A 27 11.50 -1.69 -6.77
C LYS A 27 10.07 -2.19 -6.50
N SER A 28 9.19 -2.10 -7.50
CA SER A 28 7.78 -2.48 -7.33
C SER A 28 7.59 -3.95 -6.97
N GLU A 29 8.46 -4.85 -7.43
CA GLU A 29 8.48 -6.26 -7.00
C GLU A 29 8.71 -6.39 -5.49
N GLN A 30 9.65 -5.64 -4.92
CA GLN A 30 9.92 -5.64 -3.48
C GLN A 30 8.71 -5.12 -2.68
N LEU A 31 7.93 -4.18 -3.22
CA LEU A 31 6.70 -3.71 -2.57
C LEU A 31 5.62 -4.79 -2.51
N ILE A 32 5.53 -5.66 -3.52
CA ILE A 32 4.65 -6.84 -3.50
C ILE A 32 5.11 -7.83 -2.42
N ASP A 33 6.41 -8.10 -2.32
CA ASP A 33 6.94 -8.96 -1.25
C ASP A 33 6.66 -8.41 0.15
N GLN A 34 6.78 -7.09 0.34
CA GLN A 34 6.42 -6.43 1.60
C GLN A 34 4.93 -6.51 1.89
N SER A 35 4.08 -6.38 0.86
CA SER A 35 2.63 -6.53 1.00
C SER A 35 2.25 -7.95 1.44
N ASN A 36 2.96 -8.97 0.95
CA ASN A 36 2.78 -10.36 1.38
C ASN A 36 3.08 -10.54 2.86
N GLN A 37 4.17 -9.95 3.35
CA GLN A 37 4.49 -9.95 4.79
C GLN A 37 3.41 -9.25 5.62
N TYR A 38 2.86 -8.15 5.11
CA TYR A 38 1.77 -7.43 5.77
C TYR A 38 0.48 -8.27 5.86
N VAL A 39 0.12 -9.01 4.80
CA VAL A 39 -1.01 -9.95 4.83
C VAL A 39 -0.81 -11.01 5.93
N HIS A 40 0.38 -11.61 6.02
CA HIS A 40 0.69 -12.57 7.08
C HIS A 40 0.55 -11.95 8.48
N GLN A 41 0.98 -10.71 8.68
CA GLN A 41 0.85 -10.01 9.95
C GLN A 41 -0.61 -9.74 10.32
N ILE A 42 -1.43 -9.29 9.36
CA ILE A 42 -2.87 -9.09 9.58
C ILE A 42 -3.53 -10.40 10.01
N MET A 43 -3.24 -11.51 9.32
CA MET A 43 -3.83 -12.80 9.65
C MET A 43 -3.40 -13.30 11.03
N ALA A 44 -2.12 -13.17 11.38
CA ALA A 44 -1.62 -13.51 12.71
C ALA A 44 -2.34 -12.71 13.81
N SER A 45 -2.49 -11.40 13.62
CA SER A 45 -3.24 -10.54 14.55
C SER A 45 -4.72 -10.93 14.63
N SER A 46 -5.32 -11.33 13.51
CA SER A 46 -6.72 -11.77 13.45
C SER A 46 -6.94 -13.08 14.23
N ILE A 47 -6.00 -14.02 14.13
CA ILE A 47 -6.01 -15.26 14.92
C ILE A 47 -5.84 -14.95 16.42
N GLU A 48 -4.91 -14.07 16.77
CA GLU A 48 -4.72 -13.65 18.17
C GLU A 48 -6.00 -13.03 18.75
N GLN A 49 -6.66 -12.14 18.00
CA GLN A 49 -7.94 -11.55 18.39
C GLN A 49 -9.06 -12.60 18.51
N ALA A 50 -9.17 -13.51 17.54
CA ALA A 50 -10.21 -14.54 17.54
C ALA A 50 -10.05 -15.55 18.69
N THR A 51 -8.81 -15.84 19.07
CA THR A 51 -8.50 -16.75 20.18
C THR A 51 -8.58 -16.06 21.54
N GLN A 52 -8.63 -14.73 21.58
CA GLN A 52 -8.67 -13.92 22.81
C GLN A 52 -7.56 -14.28 23.81
N GLY A 53 -6.42 -14.78 23.32
CA GLY A 53 -5.32 -15.26 24.17
C GLY A 53 -5.63 -16.54 24.97
N GLN A 54 -6.71 -17.25 24.66
CA GLN A 54 -7.01 -18.55 25.27
C GLN A 54 -5.96 -19.58 24.90
N GLU A 55 -5.64 -20.47 25.85
CA GLU A 55 -4.73 -21.56 25.59
C GLU A 55 -5.35 -22.57 24.62
N LEU A 56 -4.71 -22.71 23.47
CA LEU A 56 -5.20 -23.57 22.40
C LEU A 56 -4.82 -25.02 22.62
N ASN A 57 -5.78 -25.92 22.44
CA ASN A 57 -5.51 -27.35 22.41
C ASN A 57 -4.77 -27.77 21.12
N ALA A 58 -4.27 -29.00 21.10
CA ALA A 58 -3.48 -29.50 19.96
C ALA A 58 -4.23 -29.44 18.62
N LYS A 59 -5.55 -29.70 18.62
CA LYS A 59 -6.38 -29.65 17.40
C LYS A 59 -6.49 -28.21 16.87
N GLN A 60 -6.68 -27.24 17.75
CA GLN A 60 -6.76 -25.81 17.39
C GLN A 60 -5.42 -25.28 16.87
N LYS A 61 -4.30 -25.60 17.55
CA LYS A 61 -2.95 -25.24 17.08
C LYS A 61 -2.68 -25.81 15.69
N LYS A 62 -3.05 -27.07 15.46
CA LYS A 62 -2.89 -27.72 14.15
C LYS A 62 -3.75 -27.07 13.07
N ALA A 63 -4.99 -26.69 13.39
CA ALA A 63 -5.87 -25.98 12.46
C ALA A 63 -5.30 -24.63 12.04
N ILE A 64 -4.74 -23.86 12.99
CA ILE A 64 -4.07 -22.58 12.71
C ILE A 64 -2.82 -22.79 11.85
N GLU A 65 -2.01 -23.82 12.14
CA GLU A 65 -0.84 -24.14 11.33
C GLU A 65 -1.23 -24.45 9.88
N ASN A 66 -2.22 -25.32 9.69
CA ASN A 66 -2.72 -25.67 8.36
C ASN A 66 -3.26 -24.42 7.64
N PHE A 67 -4.05 -23.60 8.31
CA PHE A 67 -4.57 -22.35 7.76
C PHE A 67 -3.43 -21.41 7.33
N ASN A 68 -2.42 -21.22 8.17
CA ASN A 68 -1.26 -20.39 7.81
C ASN A 68 -0.51 -20.93 6.59
N GLN A 69 -0.40 -22.26 6.45
CA GLN A 69 0.19 -22.90 5.26
C GLN A 69 -0.66 -22.68 4.02
N ASP A 70 -1.99 -22.83 4.13
CA ASP A 70 -2.92 -22.58 3.02
C ASP A 70 -2.80 -21.14 2.52
N ILE A 71 -2.78 -20.18 3.44
CA ILE A 71 -2.59 -18.76 3.10
C ILE A 71 -1.24 -18.51 2.45
N ALA A 72 -0.16 -19.06 3.00
CA ALA A 72 1.17 -18.92 2.40
C ALA A 72 1.22 -19.50 0.98
N ASN A 73 0.54 -20.62 0.75
CA ASN A 73 0.44 -21.23 -0.57
C ASN A 73 -0.37 -20.36 -1.54
N ILE A 74 -1.54 -19.86 -1.11
CA ILE A 74 -2.39 -18.97 -1.93
C ILE A 74 -1.59 -17.72 -2.31
N VAL A 75 -0.99 -17.03 -1.35
CA VAL A 75 -0.20 -15.82 -1.58
C VAL A 75 0.96 -16.09 -2.54
N LYS A 76 1.71 -17.18 -2.31
CA LYS A 76 2.84 -17.58 -3.17
C LYS A 76 2.41 -17.97 -4.59
N GLN A 77 1.20 -18.50 -4.78
CA GLN A 77 0.71 -18.92 -6.09
C GLN A 77 0.05 -17.78 -6.85
N ASP A 78 -0.74 -16.95 -6.17
CA ASP A 78 -1.67 -16.01 -6.79
C ASP A 78 -1.24 -14.55 -6.68
N PHE A 79 -0.53 -14.19 -5.62
CA PHE A 79 -0.04 -12.82 -5.42
C PHE A 79 1.46 -12.74 -5.70
N THR A 80 1.81 -12.96 -6.97
CA THR A 80 3.20 -12.95 -7.44
C THR A 80 3.45 -11.77 -8.38
N TRP A 81 4.69 -11.26 -8.36
CA TRP A 81 5.11 -10.24 -9.33
C TRP A 81 4.90 -10.68 -10.78
N ALA A 82 5.14 -11.94 -11.10
CA ALA A 82 4.94 -12.47 -12.45
C ALA A 82 3.48 -12.36 -12.94
N LYS A 83 2.49 -12.49 -12.05
CA LYS A 83 1.07 -12.32 -12.38
C LYS A 83 0.67 -10.85 -12.43
N LEU A 84 1.22 -10.01 -11.55
CA LEU A 84 0.84 -8.60 -11.42
C LEU A 84 1.56 -7.67 -12.39
N GLU A 85 2.81 -7.97 -12.78
CA GLU A 85 3.63 -7.12 -13.65
C GLU A 85 2.92 -6.75 -14.97
N PRO A 86 2.29 -7.68 -15.72
CA PRO A 86 1.63 -7.33 -16.98
C PRO A 86 0.47 -6.34 -16.80
N GLU A 87 -0.33 -6.50 -15.74
CA GLU A 87 -1.45 -5.60 -15.42
C GLU A 87 -0.94 -4.23 -15.00
N MET A 88 0.10 -4.19 -14.15
CA MET A 88 0.75 -2.94 -13.74
C MET A 88 1.36 -2.20 -14.93
N ILE A 89 2.00 -2.92 -15.86
CA ILE A 89 2.54 -2.32 -17.07
C ILE A 89 1.41 -1.71 -17.90
N GLN A 90 0.32 -2.45 -18.09
CA GLN A 90 -0.81 -1.97 -18.90
C GLN A 90 -1.43 -0.71 -18.31
N LEU A 91 -1.65 -0.68 -16.98
CA LEU A 91 -2.15 0.50 -16.27
C LEU A 91 -1.28 1.72 -16.51
N TYR A 92 0.03 1.61 -16.36
CA TYR A 92 0.94 2.75 -16.57
C TYR A 92 1.00 3.19 -18.04
N VAL A 93 0.88 2.25 -18.98
CA VAL A 93 0.81 2.55 -20.41
C VAL A 93 -0.47 3.29 -20.77
N GLU A 94 -1.58 3.05 -20.07
CA GLU A 94 -2.85 3.74 -20.28
C GLU A 94 -2.86 5.14 -19.65
N GLU A 95 -2.27 5.29 -18.46
CA GLU A 95 -2.36 6.53 -17.66
C GLU A 95 -1.23 7.53 -17.95
N PHE A 96 -0.07 7.09 -18.43
CA PHE A 96 1.10 7.96 -18.62
C PHE A 96 1.56 8.03 -20.08
N THR A 97 2.04 9.22 -20.42
CA THR A 97 2.75 9.47 -21.67
C THR A 97 4.20 9.00 -21.59
N GLN A 98 4.83 8.79 -22.74
CA GLN A 98 6.23 8.38 -22.81
C GLN A 98 7.17 9.44 -22.21
N GLU A 99 6.82 10.71 -22.35
CA GLU A 99 7.58 11.83 -21.78
C GLU A 99 7.57 11.79 -20.25
N GLU A 100 6.41 11.58 -19.63
CA GLU A 100 6.28 11.47 -18.17
C GLU A 100 7.06 10.27 -17.62
N ILE A 101 6.94 9.10 -18.27
CA ILE A 101 7.71 7.92 -17.86
C ILE A 101 9.22 8.17 -17.99
N ASN A 102 9.67 8.87 -19.03
CA ASN A 102 11.07 9.24 -19.18
C ASN A 102 11.53 10.18 -18.06
N GLY A 103 10.74 11.20 -17.72
CA GLY A 103 11.05 12.11 -16.62
C GLY A 103 11.12 11.39 -15.26
N MET A 104 10.19 10.46 -15.00
CA MET A 104 10.23 9.61 -13.81
C MET A 104 11.50 8.75 -13.78
N LEU A 105 11.85 8.12 -14.90
CA LEU A 105 13.06 7.30 -15.01
C LEU A 105 14.33 8.11 -14.78
N GLU A 106 14.42 9.31 -15.36
CA GLU A 106 15.54 10.21 -15.17
C GLU A 106 15.71 10.54 -13.69
N PHE A 107 14.64 10.95 -13.02
CA PHE A 107 14.66 11.28 -11.60
C PHE A 107 15.00 10.08 -10.72
N TYR A 108 14.27 8.96 -10.87
CA TYR A 108 14.42 7.80 -9.99
C TYR A 108 15.76 7.07 -10.17
N LYS A 109 16.47 7.28 -11.28
CA LYS A 109 17.85 6.79 -11.45
C LYS A 109 18.90 7.62 -10.72
N THR A 110 18.57 8.85 -10.28
CA THR A 110 19.51 9.67 -9.48
C THR A 110 19.69 9.11 -8.06
N PRO A 111 20.79 9.45 -7.35
CA PRO A 111 20.96 9.10 -5.95
C PRO A 111 19.84 9.62 -5.05
N VAL A 112 19.32 10.82 -5.34
CA VAL A 112 18.20 11.42 -4.60
C VAL A 112 16.90 10.64 -4.87
N GLY A 113 16.60 10.34 -6.13
CA GLY A 113 15.42 9.54 -6.51
C GLY A 113 15.44 8.15 -5.87
N GLN A 114 16.58 7.46 -5.88
CA GLN A 114 16.74 6.19 -5.15
C GLN A 114 16.58 6.36 -3.64
N SER A 115 17.10 7.43 -3.04
CA SER A 115 16.86 7.72 -1.61
C SER A 115 15.38 7.94 -1.33
N THR A 116 14.63 8.56 -2.24
CA THR A 116 13.18 8.76 -2.11
C THR A 116 12.45 7.41 -2.09
N ILE A 117 12.72 6.53 -3.06
CA ILE A 117 12.13 5.18 -3.11
C ILE A 117 12.39 4.40 -1.82
N ASN A 118 13.60 4.49 -1.26
CA ASN A 118 13.95 3.74 -0.06
C ASN A 118 13.37 4.34 1.24
N LYS A 119 13.14 5.66 1.30
CA LYS A 119 12.75 6.34 2.55
C LYS A 119 11.27 6.63 2.66
N LEU A 120 10.55 6.78 1.54
CA LEU A 120 9.11 7.09 1.57
C LEU A 120 8.28 6.06 2.37
N PRO A 121 8.51 4.74 2.26
CA PRO A 121 7.78 3.78 3.10
C PRO A 121 7.94 4.06 4.60
N THR A 122 9.17 4.34 5.05
CA THR A 122 9.44 4.71 6.46
C THR A 122 8.82 6.05 6.84
N VAL A 123 8.81 7.02 5.93
CA VAL A 123 8.13 8.31 6.17
C VAL A 123 6.63 8.10 6.35
N MET A 124 6.00 7.29 5.50
CA MET A 124 4.58 6.95 5.62
C MET A 124 4.28 6.24 6.94
N GLU A 125 5.06 5.21 7.30
CA GLU A 125 4.94 4.48 8.57
C GLU A 125 5.01 5.42 9.78
N LYS A 126 6.03 6.28 9.82
CA LYS A 126 6.20 7.26 10.91
C LYS A 126 5.09 8.30 10.92
N SER A 127 4.59 8.71 9.76
CA SER A 127 3.48 9.66 9.64
C SER A 127 2.18 9.06 10.21
N MET A 128 1.88 7.79 9.92
CA MET A 128 0.75 7.09 10.51
C MET A 128 0.85 7.03 12.04
N LYS A 129 2.04 6.71 12.58
CA LYS A 129 2.29 6.69 14.02
C LYS A 129 2.08 8.06 14.68
N ILE A 130 2.54 9.13 14.03
CA ILE A 130 2.29 10.50 14.50
C ILE A 130 0.79 10.79 14.54
N GLY A 131 0.05 10.45 13.48
CA GLY A 131 -1.40 10.62 13.42
C GLY A 131 -2.14 9.87 14.54
N GLN A 132 -1.77 8.61 14.78
CA GLN A 132 -2.32 7.79 15.88
C GLN A 132 -2.05 8.44 17.25
N GLN A 133 -0.83 8.93 17.49
CA GLN A 133 -0.48 9.62 18.74
C GLN A 133 -1.27 10.91 18.93
N GLN A 134 -1.48 11.69 17.87
CA GLN A 134 -2.29 12.91 17.94
C GLN A 134 -3.76 12.58 18.23
N MET A 135 -4.32 11.57 17.57
CA MET A 135 -5.69 11.13 17.84
C MET A 135 -5.86 10.66 19.30
N GLY A 136 -4.89 9.91 19.83
CA GLY A 136 -4.90 9.46 21.23
C GLY A 136 -4.95 10.62 22.24
N GLN A 137 -4.34 11.77 21.92
CA GLN A 137 -4.41 12.97 22.76
C GLN A 137 -5.77 13.69 22.68
N LEU A 138 -6.54 13.47 21.62
CA LEU A 138 -7.89 14.01 21.47
C LEU A 138 -8.94 13.17 22.20
N THR A 139 -8.71 11.86 22.37
CA THR A 139 -9.65 10.93 23.02
C THR A 139 -10.21 11.44 24.35
N PRO A 140 -9.41 11.96 25.31
CA PRO A 140 -9.95 12.46 26.58
C PRO A 140 -10.91 13.65 26.40
N LYS A 141 -10.63 14.54 25.45
CA LYS A 141 -11.50 15.69 25.16
C LYS A 141 -12.83 15.23 24.54
N ILE A 142 -12.79 14.23 23.67
CA ILE A 142 -13.98 13.62 23.08
C ILE A 142 -14.82 12.95 24.17
N MET A 143 -14.18 12.20 25.08
CA MET A 143 -14.88 11.57 26.21
C MET A 143 -15.53 12.61 27.13
N GLN A 144 -14.84 13.70 27.45
CA GLN A 144 -15.39 14.78 28.26
C GLN A 144 -16.62 15.44 27.59
N ALA A 145 -16.57 15.65 26.27
CA ALA A 145 -17.71 16.19 25.53
C ALA A 145 -18.90 15.21 25.52
N ALA A 146 -18.64 13.91 25.38
CA ALA A 146 -19.66 12.87 25.44
C ALA A 146 -20.31 12.75 26.83
N GLU A 147 -19.51 12.84 27.91
CA GLU A 147 -20.02 12.87 29.29
C GLU A 147 -20.92 14.08 29.54
N LYS A 148 -20.54 15.26 29.03
CA LYS A 148 -21.36 16.47 29.14
C LYS A 148 -22.71 16.28 28.45
N LEU A 149 -22.71 15.76 27.22
CA LEU A 149 -23.94 15.46 26.47
C LEU A 149 -24.82 14.46 27.23
N ALA A 150 -24.26 13.38 27.76
CA ALA A 150 -25.01 12.38 28.51
C ALA A 150 -25.72 12.98 29.74
N LYS A 151 -25.06 13.89 30.47
CA LYS A 151 -25.68 14.60 31.60
C LYS A 151 -26.84 15.48 31.18
N GLU A 152 -26.69 16.25 30.09
CA GLU A 152 -27.74 17.12 29.55
C GLU A 152 -28.98 16.32 29.10
N LEU A 153 -28.78 15.12 28.56
CA LEU A 153 -29.88 14.22 28.14
C LEU A 153 -30.63 13.59 29.32
N GLN A 154 -29.98 13.38 30.47
CA GLN A 154 -30.60 12.84 31.69
C GLN A 154 -31.36 13.89 32.50
N THR A 155 -31.22 15.18 32.18
CA THR A 155 -31.89 16.27 32.92
C THR A 155 -33.32 16.55 32.43
N LYS A 156 -33.97 15.57 31.79
CA LYS A 156 -35.38 15.62 31.37
C LYS A 156 -36.30 14.95 32.38
#